data_AF-A0A962PJU2-F1
#
_entry.id   AF-A0A962PJU2-F1
#
_cell.length_a   1.000
_cell.length_b   1.000
_cell.length_c   1.000
_cell.angle_alpha   90.00
_cell.angle_beta   90.00
_cell.angle_gamma   90.00
#
_symmetry.space_group_name_H-M   'P 1'
#
loop_
_entity.id
_entity.type
_entity.pdbx_description
1 polymer ?
#
loop_
_entity_poly.entity_id
_entity_poly.type
_entity_poly.pdbx_seq_one_letter_code
_entity_poly.pdbx_strand_id
1 'polypeptide(L)'
;MTLLEWFQEQPNIRLVAAAAVVCGLIYALFNQRDAQYYQDVAREIELAKRMCEESRDWALEHEHEMLLTKNSLEHIKLDGEEVYLRYVPYPRAMLLHNGFVHQNTQSEYYCSIKDPRGRAGSLSNELKYDYRRRRWVDNTWSY
;
A
#
# COMPACT_ATOMS: atom_id res chain seq x y z
N MET A 1 18.93 40.83 11.53
CA MET A 1 19.01 39.54 12.24
C MET A 1 18.63 38.45 11.25
N THR A 2 19.63 37.81 10.68
CA THR A 2 19.45 36.74 9.69
C THR A 2 19.19 35.41 10.40
N LEU A 3 18.52 34.46 9.74
CA LEU A 3 18.29 33.12 10.29
C LEU A 3 19.59 32.47 10.76
N LEU A 4 20.69 32.68 10.04
CA LEU A 4 22.03 32.21 10.38
C LEU A 4 22.56 32.76 11.72
N GLU A 5 22.30 34.03 12.03
CA GLU A 5 22.68 34.64 13.31
C GLU A 5 21.85 34.07 14.47
N TRP A 6 20.55 33.86 14.26
CA TRP A 6 19.67 33.21 15.24
C TRP A 6 20.07 31.75 15.52
N PHE A 7 20.56 31.03 14.52
CA PHE A 7 21.03 29.64 14.65
C PHE A 7 22.36 29.51 15.43
N GLN A 8 23.19 30.56 15.48
CA GLN A 8 24.49 30.49 16.15
C GLN A 8 24.43 30.85 17.64
N GLU A 9 23.39 31.54 18.10
CA GLU A 9 23.28 32.04 19.49
C GLU A 9 22.75 31.01 20.51
N GLN A 10 22.16 29.89 20.08
CA GLN A 10 21.62 28.90 21.02
C GLN A 10 22.59 27.73 21.32
N PRO A 11 23.03 27.56 22.58
CA PRO A 11 24.01 26.53 22.96
C PRO A 11 23.50 25.09 22.75
N ASN A 12 22.19 24.88 22.70
CA ASN A 12 21.57 23.55 22.57
C ASN A 12 21.38 23.08 21.13
N ILE A 13 21.57 23.95 20.12
CA ILE A 13 21.34 23.59 18.71
C ILE A 13 22.38 22.58 18.21
N ARG A 14 23.63 22.64 18.69
CA ARG A 14 24.66 21.65 18.36
C ARG A 14 24.29 20.23 18.82
N LEU A 15 23.64 20.12 19.98
CA LEU A 15 23.12 18.85 20.51
C LEU A 15 21.94 18.33 19.67
N VAL A 16 21.02 19.22 19.27
CA VAL A 16 19.89 18.85 18.40
C VAL A 16 20.38 18.42 17.01
N ALA A 17 21.34 19.13 16.44
CA ALA A 17 21.95 18.76 15.16
C ALA A 17 22.68 17.42 15.23
N ALA A 18 23.45 17.18 16.30
CA ALA A 18 24.11 15.89 16.53
C ALA A 18 23.08 14.76 16.70
N ALA A 19 22.00 14.98 17.44
CA ALA A 19 20.91 14.01 17.59
C ALA A 19 20.23 13.72 16.25
N ALA A 20 19.98 14.74 15.42
CA ALA A 20 19.41 14.55 14.08
C ALA A 20 20.33 13.74 13.16
N VAL A 21 21.65 13.98 13.20
CA VAL A 21 22.63 13.19 12.44
C VAL A 21 22.66 11.73 12.92
N VAL A 22 22.66 11.49 14.23
CA VAL A 22 22.64 10.13 14.80
C VAL A 22 21.34 9.41 14.43
N CYS A 23 20.18 10.06 14.54
CA CYS A 23 18.91 9.50 14.10
C CYS A 23 18.90 9.21 12.59
N GLY A 24 19.49 10.08 11.78
CA GLY A 24 19.65 9.88 10.34
C GLY A 24 20.52 8.67 10.00
N LEU A 25 21.62 8.47 10.72
CA LEU A 25 22.50 7.30 10.56
C LEU A 25 21.82 6.01 10.99
N ILE A 26 21.11 6.01 12.13
CA ILE A 26 20.31 4.87 12.59
C ILE A 26 19.26 4.52 11.53
N TYR A 27 18.51 5.50 11.04
CA TYR A 27 17.54 5.29 9.97
C TYR A 27 18.19 4.69 8.71
N ALA A 28 19.35 5.20 8.30
CA ALA A 28 20.06 4.68 7.13
C ALA A 28 20.56 3.24 7.32
N LEU A 29 20.96 2.85 8.53
CA LEU A 29 21.41 1.49 8.85
C LEU A 29 20.26 0.49 8.93
N PHE A 30 19.15 0.86 9.56
CA PHE A 30 18.00 -0.05 9.74
C PHE A 30 17.08 -0.13 8.52
N ASN A 31 17.18 0.79 7.57
CA ASN A 31 16.32 0.83 6.39
C ASN A 31 17.02 0.36 5.10
N GLN A 32 18.14 -0.37 5.23
CA GLN A 32 18.78 -1.03 4.10
C GLN A 32 17.90 -2.21 3.64
N ARG A 33 17.11 -1.96 2.59
CA ARG A 33 16.43 -3.00 1.84
C ARG A 33 17.47 -3.77 1.03
N ASP A 34 17.83 -4.95 1.50
CA ASP A 34 18.77 -5.84 0.83
C ASP A 34 18.09 -6.56 -0.36
N ALA A 35 18.89 -7.24 -1.18
CA ALA A 35 18.37 -7.98 -2.33
C ALA A 35 17.34 -9.06 -1.92
N GLN A 36 17.50 -9.64 -0.73
CA GLN A 36 16.60 -10.64 -0.19
C GLN A 36 15.21 -10.04 0.11
N TYR A 37 15.13 -8.87 0.73
CA TYR A 37 13.89 -8.13 0.91
C TYR A 37 13.11 -7.96 -0.40
N TYR A 38 13.79 -7.56 -1.49
CA TYR A 38 13.11 -7.36 -2.78
C TYR A 38 12.56 -8.65 -3.38
N GLN A 39 13.26 -9.77 -3.19
CA GLN A 39 12.81 -11.10 -3.63
C GLN A 39 11.62 -11.60 -2.80
N ASP A 40 11.69 -11.44 -1.48
CA ASP A 40 10.61 -11.84 -0.58
C ASP A 40 9.34 -11.02 -0.83
N VAL A 41 9.48 -9.69 -1.00
CA VAL A 41 8.35 -8.84 -1.39
C VAL A 41 7.78 -9.23 -2.74
N ALA A 42 8.61 -9.57 -3.74
CA ALA A 42 8.10 -10.00 -5.04
C ALA A 42 7.27 -11.29 -4.93
N ARG A 43 7.70 -12.24 -4.09
CA ARG A 43 6.94 -13.47 -3.81
C ARG A 43 5.62 -13.18 -3.11
N GLU A 44 5.64 -12.32 -2.09
CA GLU A 44 4.43 -11.94 -1.36
C GLU A 44 3.45 -11.15 -2.23
N ILE A 45 3.93 -10.34 -3.18
CA ILE A 45 3.07 -9.67 -4.16
C ILE A 45 2.36 -10.70 -5.04
N GLU A 46 3.04 -11.75 -5.52
CA GLU A 46 2.39 -12.80 -6.29
C GLU A 46 1.33 -13.56 -5.46
N LEU A 47 1.60 -13.84 -4.19
CA LEU A 47 0.60 -14.41 -3.28
C LEU A 47 -0.61 -13.47 -3.12
N ALA A 48 -0.35 -12.19 -2.87
CA ALA A 48 -1.39 -11.16 -2.78
C ALA A 48 -2.23 -11.06 -4.07
N LYS A 49 -1.61 -11.20 -5.25
CA LYS A 49 -2.33 -11.24 -6.54
C LYS A 49 -3.27 -12.43 -6.61
N ARG A 50 -2.79 -13.63 -6.25
CA ARG A 50 -3.63 -14.83 -6.18
C ARG A 50 -4.80 -14.66 -5.21
N MET A 51 -4.56 -14.04 -4.05
CA MET A 51 -5.64 -13.72 -3.10
C MET A 51 -6.70 -12.81 -3.73
N CYS A 52 -6.30 -11.81 -4.52
CA CYS A 52 -7.25 -10.98 -5.28
C CYS A 52 -8.01 -11.78 -6.35
N GLU A 53 -7.41 -12.79 -6.96
CA GLU A 53 -8.08 -13.59 -7.98
C GLU A 53 -9.07 -14.58 -7.38
N GLU A 54 -8.68 -15.26 -6.29
CA GLU A 54 -9.49 -16.28 -5.60
C GLU A 54 -10.60 -15.68 -4.74
N SER A 55 -10.41 -14.48 -4.18
CA SER A 55 -11.42 -13.80 -3.36
C SER A 55 -12.59 -13.21 -4.14
N ARG A 56 -12.61 -13.34 -5.47
CA ARG A 56 -13.60 -12.72 -6.35
C ARG A 56 -15.04 -13.07 -5.96
N ASP A 57 -15.32 -14.36 -5.79
CA ASP A 57 -16.70 -14.79 -5.54
C ASP A 57 -17.16 -14.33 -4.15
N TRP A 58 -16.27 -14.40 -3.15
CA TRP A 58 -16.51 -13.82 -1.82
C TRP A 58 -16.79 -12.30 -1.91
N ALA A 59 -15.98 -11.55 -2.64
CA ALA A 59 -16.13 -10.11 -2.78
C ALA A 59 -17.46 -9.75 -3.45
N LEU A 60 -17.86 -10.46 -4.50
CA LEU A 60 -19.13 -10.21 -5.19
C LEU A 60 -20.36 -10.58 -4.33
N GLU A 61 -20.24 -11.56 -3.43
CA GLU A 61 -21.30 -11.94 -2.49
C GLU A 61 -21.40 -10.98 -1.29
N HIS A 62 -20.29 -10.37 -0.88
CA HIS A 62 -20.19 -9.53 0.33
C HIS A 62 -20.00 -8.04 -0.02
N GLU A 63 -20.78 -7.53 -0.97
CA GLU A 63 -20.68 -6.14 -1.46
C GLU A 63 -20.68 -5.08 -0.35
N HIS A 64 -21.56 -5.27 0.62
CA HIS A 64 -21.75 -4.36 1.75
C HIS A 64 -20.52 -4.27 2.68
N GLU A 65 -19.67 -5.30 2.73
CA GLU A 65 -18.46 -5.30 3.56
C GLU A 65 -17.32 -4.49 2.92
N MET A 66 -17.31 -4.37 1.60
CA MET A 66 -16.30 -3.60 0.86
C MET A 66 -16.43 -2.08 1.00
N LEU A 67 -17.59 -1.59 1.41
CA LEU A 67 -17.83 -0.18 1.73
C LEU A 67 -17.26 0.21 3.10
N LEU A 68 -16.96 -0.78 3.95
CA LEU A 68 -16.50 -0.59 5.32
C LEU A 68 -14.98 -0.79 5.41
N THR A 69 -14.39 -0.40 6.54
CA THR A 69 -12.97 -0.67 6.85
C THR A 69 -12.64 -2.16 6.97
N LYS A 70 -13.64 -3.05 6.97
CA LYS A 70 -13.55 -4.52 7.08
C LYS A 70 -13.35 -5.23 5.74
N ASN A 71 -12.57 -4.62 4.87
CA ASN A 71 -12.42 -5.07 3.49
C ASN A 71 -11.07 -5.73 3.20
N SER A 72 -10.35 -6.11 4.27
CA SER A 72 -9.10 -6.89 4.19
C SER A 72 -9.41 -8.32 3.74
N LEU A 73 -8.51 -8.91 2.96
CA LEU A 73 -8.59 -10.29 2.48
C LEU A 73 -7.73 -11.26 3.29
N GLU A 74 -7.36 -10.90 4.52
CA GLU A 74 -6.51 -11.73 5.40
C GLU A 74 -7.06 -13.14 5.67
N HIS A 75 -8.37 -13.32 5.59
CA HIS A 75 -9.06 -14.60 5.81
C HIS A 75 -9.13 -15.49 4.56
N ILE A 76 -8.71 -15.00 3.40
CA ILE A 76 -8.74 -15.75 2.15
C ILE A 76 -7.63 -16.80 2.18
N LYS A 77 -8.03 -18.06 2.02
CA LYS A 77 -7.13 -19.21 1.95
C LYS A 77 -6.74 -19.46 0.50
N LEU A 78 -5.46 -19.68 0.25
CA LEU A 78 -4.98 -20.15 -1.05
C LEU A 78 -4.77 -21.65 -0.96
N ASP A 79 -5.32 -22.41 -1.91
CA ASP A 79 -5.18 -23.88 -1.95
C ASP A 79 -5.65 -24.58 -0.64
N GLY A 80 -6.54 -23.93 0.12
CA GLY A 80 -7.04 -24.42 1.42
C GLY A 80 -6.17 -24.05 2.64
N GLU A 81 -5.03 -23.39 2.43
CA GLU A 81 -4.09 -22.98 3.48
C GLU A 81 -4.16 -21.46 3.75
N GLU A 82 -3.91 -21.09 5.01
CA GLU A 82 -3.77 -19.67 5.39
C GLU A 82 -2.41 -19.13 4.95
N VAL A 83 -2.44 -17.97 4.29
CA VAL A 83 -1.23 -17.34 3.76
C VAL A 83 -0.86 -16.13 4.60
N TYR A 84 0.39 -16.12 5.07
CA TYR A 84 0.95 -15.01 5.83
C TYR A 84 1.81 -14.12 4.96
N LEU A 85 1.50 -12.82 4.95
CA LEU A 85 2.29 -11.79 4.27
C LEU A 85 3.05 -10.97 5.32
N ARG A 86 4.38 -10.99 5.28
CA ARG A 86 5.24 -10.33 6.28
C ARG A 86 5.53 -8.88 5.93
N TYR A 87 5.76 -8.59 4.67
CA TYR A 87 6.21 -7.29 4.17
C TYR A 87 5.12 -6.56 3.37
N VAL A 88 4.32 -7.30 2.61
CA VAL A 88 3.22 -6.78 1.81
C VAL A 88 1.95 -6.71 2.66
N PRO A 89 1.30 -5.54 2.77
CA PRO A 89 0.00 -5.46 3.42
C PRO A 89 -1.03 -6.36 2.74
N TYR A 90 -1.93 -6.95 3.52
CA TYR A 90 -3.00 -7.78 2.97
C TYR A 90 -3.81 -7.02 1.91
N PRO A 91 -4.17 -7.70 0.79
CA PRO A 91 -5.00 -7.09 -0.24
C PRO A 91 -6.35 -6.67 0.32
N ARG A 92 -6.93 -5.63 -0.29
CA ARG A 92 -8.24 -5.12 0.14
C ARG A 92 -9.22 -5.13 -1.01
N ALA A 93 -10.40 -5.69 -0.79
CA ALA A 93 -11.51 -5.57 -1.73
C ALA A 93 -12.16 -4.19 -1.56
N MET A 94 -12.48 -3.50 -2.63
CA MET A 94 -12.93 -2.11 -2.59
C MET A 94 -14.05 -1.90 -3.60
N LEU A 95 -15.09 -1.23 -3.14
CA LEU A 95 -16.12 -0.69 -4.01
C LEU A 95 -15.79 0.77 -4.31
N LEU A 96 -15.44 1.07 -5.55
CA LEU A 96 -15.28 2.44 -6.01
C LEU A 96 -16.61 2.91 -6.63
N HIS A 97 -17.17 3.96 -6.05
CA HIS A 97 -18.32 4.65 -6.61
C HIS A 97 -17.82 5.93 -7.27
N ASN A 98 -17.84 6.00 -8.60
CA ASN A 98 -17.52 7.23 -9.33
C ASN A 98 -18.69 8.22 -9.19
N GLY A 99 -18.81 8.85 -8.03
CA GLY A 99 -19.84 9.84 -7.75
C GLY A 99 -19.29 11.25 -7.73
N PHE A 100 -19.29 11.94 -8.87
CA PHE A 100 -19.50 13.41 -8.91
C PHE A 100 -20.04 13.96 -10.25
N VAL A 101 -20.06 13.23 -11.39
CA VAL A 101 -20.50 13.83 -12.68
C VAL A 101 -21.36 12.95 -13.62
N HIS A 102 -21.57 11.64 -13.38
CA HIS A 102 -22.28 10.80 -14.37
C HIS A 102 -23.50 10.06 -13.81
N GLN A 103 -24.65 10.23 -14.49
CA GLN A 103 -25.97 9.65 -14.16
C GLN A 103 -26.05 8.11 -14.31
N ASN A 104 -24.98 7.47 -14.79
CA ASN A 104 -24.82 6.02 -14.85
C ASN A 104 -23.71 5.58 -13.89
N THR A 105 -23.98 5.60 -12.59
CA THR A 105 -23.06 5.12 -11.55
C THR A 105 -22.92 3.60 -11.65
N GLN A 106 -21.93 3.14 -12.40
CA GLN A 106 -21.51 1.74 -12.33
C GLN A 106 -20.65 1.59 -11.06
N SER A 107 -21.10 0.76 -10.12
CA SER A 107 -20.26 0.31 -9.02
C SER A 107 -19.10 -0.50 -9.59
N GLU A 108 -17.87 -0.05 -9.36
CA GLU A 108 -16.66 -0.76 -9.80
C GLU A 108 -16.04 -1.50 -8.60
N TYR A 109 -15.73 -2.78 -8.82
CA TYR A 109 -15.27 -3.69 -7.76
C TYR A 109 -13.81 -4.01 -8.02
N TYR A 110 -12.95 -3.60 -7.11
CA TYR A 110 -11.51 -3.75 -7.24
C TYR A 110 -10.90 -4.50 -6.06
N CYS A 111 -9.88 -5.29 -6.31
CA CYS A 111 -8.90 -5.64 -5.28
C CYS A 111 -7.72 -4.67 -5.39
N SER A 112 -7.20 -4.19 -4.26
CA SER A 112 -6.02 -3.33 -4.19
C SER A 112 -4.90 -4.00 -3.41
N ILE A 113 -3.69 -3.96 -3.97
CA ILE A 113 -2.43 -4.38 -3.33
C ILE A 113 -1.51 -3.17 -3.27
N LYS A 114 -0.89 -2.93 -2.10
CA LYS A 114 0.09 -1.85 -1.94
C LYS A 114 1.50 -2.43 -1.97
N ASP A 115 2.27 -2.10 -3.00
CA ASP A 115 3.68 -2.47 -3.11
C ASP A 115 4.54 -1.63 -2.15
N PRO A 116 5.16 -2.26 -1.12
CA PRO A 116 5.96 -1.53 -0.14
C PRO A 116 7.32 -1.07 -0.69
N ARG A 117 7.73 -1.54 -1.88
CA ARG A 117 9.00 -1.16 -2.53
C ARG A 117 8.96 0.27 -3.05
N GLY A 118 7.79 0.76 -3.44
CA GLY A 118 7.64 2.11 -3.95
C GLY A 118 7.63 3.19 -2.85
N ARG A 119 7.68 4.46 -3.26
CA ARG A 119 7.65 5.61 -2.33
C ARG A 119 6.33 5.69 -1.56
N ALA A 120 6.41 5.81 -0.23
CA ALA A 120 5.24 5.99 0.62
C ALA A 120 4.39 7.19 0.15
N GLY A 121 3.09 6.96 -0.05
CA GLY A 121 2.13 7.98 -0.48
C GLY A 121 1.94 8.12 -2.00
N SER A 122 2.69 7.38 -2.82
CA SER A 122 2.44 7.35 -4.27
C SER A 122 1.35 6.35 -4.64
N LEU A 123 0.32 6.81 -5.36
CA LEU A 123 -0.68 5.96 -6.01
C LEU A 123 -0.04 5.03 -7.07
N SER A 124 1.16 5.36 -7.56
CA SER A 124 1.90 4.52 -8.53
C SER A 124 2.32 3.15 -8.01
N ASN A 125 2.16 2.88 -6.71
CA ASN A 125 2.56 1.62 -6.08
C ASN A 125 1.36 0.76 -5.70
N GLU A 126 0.16 1.19 -6.06
CA GLU A 126 -1.05 0.41 -5.86
C GLU A 126 -1.28 -0.45 -7.13
N LEU A 127 -1.45 -1.75 -6.97
CA LEU A 127 -1.87 -2.64 -8.04
C LEU A 127 -3.36 -2.90 -7.87
N LYS A 128 -4.14 -2.74 -8.93
CA LYS A 128 -5.59 -2.96 -8.89
C LYS A 128 -5.98 -4.13 -9.76
N TYR A 129 -6.88 -4.97 -9.27
CA TYR A 129 -7.51 -6.06 -10.01
C TYR A 129 -9.01 -5.78 -10.12
N ASP A 130 -9.54 -5.73 -11.34
CA ASP A 130 -10.97 -5.54 -11.62
C ASP A 130 -11.69 -6.89 -11.48
N TYR A 131 -12.48 -7.06 -10.42
CA TYR A 131 -13.20 -8.31 -10.15
C TYR A 131 -14.23 -8.65 -11.22
N ARG A 132 -14.80 -7.63 -11.88
CA ARG A 132 -15.81 -7.83 -12.93
C ARG A 132 -15.15 -8.24 -14.23
N ARG A 133 -14.09 -7.52 -14.64
CA ARG A 133 -13.37 -7.77 -15.90
C ARG A 133 -12.29 -8.85 -15.80
N ARG A 134 -12.02 -9.36 -14.60
CA ARG A 134 -11.04 -10.41 -14.31
C ARG A 134 -9.65 -10.09 -14.86
N ARG A 135 -9.21 -8.86 -14.64
CA ARG A 135 -7.92 -8.38 -15.15
C ARG A 135 -7.28 -7.38 -14.21
N TRP A 136 -5.95 -7.41 -14.20
CA TRP A 136 -5.14 -6.35 -13.62
C TRP A 136 -5.33 -5.07 -14.42
N VAL A 137 -5.46 -3.95 -13.72
CA VAL A 137 -5.66 -2.63 -14.30
C VAL A 137 -4.39 -1.83 -14.09
N ASP A 138 -3.82 -1.33 -15.18
CA ASP A 138 -2.70 -0.40 -15.08
C ASP A 138 -3.19 0.91 -14.46
N ASN A 139 -2.47 1.41 -13.46
CA ASN A 139 -2.82 2.59 -12.70
C ASN A 139 -2.69 3.91 -13.48
N THR A 140 -2.66 3.87 -14.81
CA THR A 140 -2.87 5.04 -15.68
C THR A 140 -4.35 5.43 -15.67
N TRP A 141 -4.84 5.89 -14.51
CA TRP A 141 -5.99 6.77 -14.45
C TRP A 141 -5.51 8.11 -15.01
N SER A 142 -5.59 8.27 -16.33
CA SER A 142 -5.44 9.58 -16.97
C SER A 142 -6.60 10.44 -16.49
N TYR A 143 -6.32 11.37 -15.57
CA TYR A 143 -7.19 12.52 -15.32
C TYR A 143 -7.24 13.41 -16.56
#